data_AF-A0A0F7U4I3-F1
#
_entry.id   AF-A0A0F7U4I3-F1
#
_cell.length_a   1.000
_cell.length_b   1.000
_cell.length_c   1.000
_cell.angle_alpha   90.00
_cell.angle_beta   90.00
_cell.angle_gamma   90.00
#
_symmetry.space_group_name_H-M   'P 1'
#
loop_
_entity.id
_entity.type
_entity.pdbx_description
1 polymer ?
#
loop_
_entity_poly.entity_id
_entity_poly.type
_entity_poly.pdbx_seq_one_letter_code
_entity_poly.pdbx_strand_id
1 'polypeptide(L)'
;MSSIVTSIKDLIASVFEVVFSVFNGAINLVTGLITGLVNSVIGIVKMALHTVGSTLEAAGGVGKFIASNIVIIALIAAGAYGYLQYQSRQGRPVRAGNKKLN
;
A
#
# COMPACT_ATOMS: atom_id res chain seq x y z
N MET A 1 -56.24 -40.32 -20.37
CA MET A 1 -55.08 -41.10 -19.85
C MET A 1 -53.73 -40.41 -20.11
N SER A 2 -53.58 -39.57 -21.15
CA SER A 2 -52.34 -38.82 -21.43
C SER A 2 -51.92 -37.86 -20.29
N SER A 3 -52.86 -37.07 -19.74
CA SER A 3 -52.53 -36.06 -18.71
C SER A 3 -51.98 -36.64 -17.41
N ILE A 4 -52.44 -37.82 -16.97
CA ILE A 4 -51.96 -38.45 -15.74
C ILE A 4 -50.50 -38.90 -15.90
N VAL A 5 -50.16 -39.48 -17.07
CA VAL A 5 -48.80 -39.92 -17.38
C VAL A 5 -47.85 -38.73 -17.49
N THR A 6 -48.29 -37.62 -18.07
CA THR A 6 -47.51 -36.38 -18.14
C THR A 6 -47.28 -35.78 -16.75
N SER A 7 -48.32 -35.65 -15.93
CA SER A 7 -48.16 -35.10 -14.57
C SER A 7 -47.24 -35.93 -13.67
N ILE A 8 -47.21 -37.26 -13.83
CA ILE A 8 -46.26 -38.12 -13.11
C ILE A 8 -44.82 -37.89 -13.58
N LYS A 9 -44.61 -37.72 -14.90
CA LYS A 9 -43.28 -37.38 -15.45
C LYS A 9 -42.79 -36.03 -14.94
N ASP A 10 -43.66 -35.03 -14.91
CA ASP A 10 -43.33 -33.69 -14.42
C ASP A 10 -43.03 -33.70 -12.91
N LEU A 11 -43.76 -34.50 -12.14
CA LEU A 11 -43.50 -34.67 -10.70
C LEU A 11 -42.13 -35.32 -10.46
N ILE A 12 -41.81 -36.38 -11.21
CA ILE A 12 -40.50 -37.06 -11.11
C ILE A 12 -39.38 -36.10 -11.53
N ALA A 13 -39.56 -35.36 -12.64
CA ALA A 13 -38.60 -34.38 -13.11
C ALA A 13 -38.35 -33.28 -12.06
N SER A 14 -39.40 -32.75 -11.44
CA SER A 14 -39.31 -31.74 -10.38
C SER A 14 -38.54 -32.26 -9.16
N VAL A 15 -38.76 -33.51 -8.73
CA VAL A 15 -38.00 -34.11 -7.62
C VAL A 15 -36.51 -34.20 -7.98
N PHE A 16 -36.17 -34.67 -9.18
CA PHE A 16 -34.79 -34.72 -9.63
C PHE A 16 -34.17 -33.33 -9.72
N GLU A 17 -34.91 -32.34 -10.23
CA GLU A 17 -34.45 -30.97 -10.37
C GLU A 17 -34.15 -30.33 -9.01
N VAL A 18 -34.99 -30.56 -8.00
CA VAL A 18 -34.73 -30.12 -6.62
C VAL A 18 -33.48 -30.77 -6.06
N VAL A 19 -33.30 -32.09 -6.24
CA VAL A 19 -32.10 -32.81 -5.80
C VAL A 19 -30.85 -32.23 -6.46
N PHE A 20 -30.85 -32.07 -7.78
CA PHE A 20 -29.73 -31.47 -8.51
C PHE A 20 -29.48 -30.01 -8.11
N SER A 21 -30.53 -29.24 -7.85
CA SER A 21 -30.43 -27.87 -7.37
C SER A 21 -29.73 -27.79 -6.02
N VAL A 22 -30.06 -28.70 -5.08
CA VAL A 22 -29.38 -28.78 -3.78
C VAL A 22 -27.90 -29.14 -3.95
N PHE A 23 -27.57 -30.11 -4.81
CA PHE A 23 -26.16 -30.46 -5.09
C PHE A 23 -25.39 -29.32 -5.74
N ASN A 24 -25.97 -28.67 -6.75
CA ASN A 24 -25.36 -27.51 -7.40
C ASN A 24 -25.20 -26.34 -6.43
N GLY A 25 -26.19 -26.10 -5.56
CA GLY A 25 -26.10 -25.14 -4.48
C GLY A 25 -24.94 -25.44 -3.53
N ALA A 26 -24.79 -26.69 -3.10
CA ALA A 26 -23.70 -27.11 -2.23
C ALA A 26 -22.32 -26.94 -2.90
N ILE A 27 -22.18 -27.33 -4.17
CA ILE A 27 -20.94 -27.14 -4.95
C ILE A 27 -20.60 -25.66 -5.10
N ASN A 28 -21.60 -24.82 -5.39
CA ASN A 28 -21.42 -23.38 -5.52
C ASN A 28 -20.98 -22.74 -4.21
N LEU A 29 -21.53 -23.18 -3.07
CA LEU A 29 -21.09 -22.70 -1.76
C LEU A 29 -19.64 -23.07 -1.47
N VAL A 30 -19.25 -24.33 -1.71
CA VAL A 30 -17.86 -24.79 -1.50
C VAL A 30 -16.89 -24.05 -2.41
N THR A 31 -17.22 -23.93 -3.70
CA THR A 31 -16.40 -23.21 -4.67
C THR A 31 -16.29 -21.73 -4.29
N GLY A 32 -17.41 -21.11 -3.89
CA GLY A 32 -17.45 -19.73 -3.41
C GLY A 32 -16.59 -19.50 -2.17
N LEU A 33 -16.57 -20.44 -1.22
CA LEU A 33 -15.72 -20.37 -0.03
C LEU A 33 -14.24 -20.49 -0.40
N ILE A 34 -13.87 -21.43 -1.27
CA ILE A 34 -12.49 -21.59 -1.72
C ILE A 34 -12.02 -20.34 -2.47
N THR A 35 -12.80 -19.85 -3.43
CA THR A 35 -12.50 -18.63 -4.17
C THR A 35 -12.41 -17.41 -3.24
N GLY A 36 -13.32 -17.30 -2.27
CA GLY A 36 -13.28 -16.24 -1.26
C GLY A 36 -12.01 -16.27 -0.42
N LEU A 37 -11.59 -17.45 0.05
CA LEU A 37 -10.35 -17.62 0.80
C LEU A 37 -9.12 -17.28 -0.04
N VAL A 38 -9.03 -17.80 -1.27
CA VAL A 38 -7.93 -17.51 -2.19
C VAL A 38 -7.83 -16.01 -2.47
N ASN A 39 -8.97 -15.36 -2.76
CA ASN A 39 -9.01 -13.91 -3.01
C ASN A 39 -8.65 -13.10 -1.76
N SER A 40 -9.02 -13.56 -0.57
CA SER A 40 -8.63 -12.91 0.68
C SER A 40 -7.11 -12.96 0.87
N VAL A 41 -6.48 -14.12 0.66
CA VAL A 41 -5.02 -14.26 0.77
C VAL A 41 -4.30 -13.41 -0.28
N ILE A 42 -4.75 -13.47 -1.54
CA ILE A 42 -4.20 -12.64 -2.61
C ILE A 42 -4.37 -11.15 -2.28
N GLY A 43 -5.53 -10.75 -1.73
CA GLY A 43 -5.82 -9.38 -1.32
C GLY A 43 -4.84 -8.88 -0.25
N ILE A 44 -4.60 -9.68 0.79
CA ILE A 44 -3.64 -9.36 1.86
C ILE A 44 -2.23 -9.22 1.29
N VAL A 45 -1.79 -10.16 0.46
CA VAL A 45 -0.45 -10.12 -0.15
C VAL A 45 -0.30 -8.90 -1.05
N LYS A 46 -1.30 -8.60 -1.90
CA LYS A 46 -1.29 -7.41 -2.75
C LYS A 46 -1.25 -6.13 -1.94
N MET A 47 -2.01 -6.06 -0.83
CA MET A 47 -1.98 -4.91 0.06
C MET A 47 -0.61 -4.73 0.70
N ALA A 48 0.00 -5.81 1.20
CA ALA A 48 1.35 -5.77 1.77
C ALA A 48 2.39 -5.32 0.74
N LEU A 49 2.35 -5.87 -0.48
CA LEU A 49 3.24 -5.48 -1.57
C LEU A 49 3.04 -4.01 -1.97
N HIS A 50 1.81 -3.53 -2.04
CA HIS A 50 1.53 -2.12 -2.32
C HIS A 50 2.05 -1.21 -1.21
N THR A 51 1.83 -1.55 0.07
CA THR A 51 2.32 -0.74 1.19
C THR A 51 3.83 -0.64 1.16
N VAL A 52 4.53 -1.78 1.00
CA VAL A 52 6.00 -1.80 0.92
C VAL A 52 6.48 -1.03 -0.31
N GLY A 53 5.90 -1.29 -1.48
CA GLY A 53 6.22 -0.62 -2.74
C GLY A 53 6.04 0.90 -2.63
N SER A 54 4.90 1.35 -2.10
CA SER A 54 4.61 2.79 -1.91
C SER A 54 5.55 3.44 -0.90
N THR A 55 5.96 2.77 0.18
CA THR A 55 7.01 3.30 1.07
C THR A 55 8.38 3.37 0.40
N LEU A 56 8.73 2.38 -0.42
CA LEU A 56 9.99 2.35 -1.14
C LEU A 56 10.03 3.41 -2.24
N GLU A 57 8.92 3.63 -2.93
CA GLU A 57 8.74 4.71 -3.90
C GLU A 57 8.76 6.08 -3.22
N ALA A 58 8.17 6.23 -2.04
CA ALA A 58 8.27 7.47 -1.27
C ALA A 58 9.73 7.77 -0.86
N ALA A 59 10.46 6.76 -0.38
CA ALA A 59 11.88 6.89 -0.07
C ALA A 59 12.74 7.17 -1.33
N GLY A 60 12.45 6.49 -2.43
CA GLY A 60 13.06 6.75 -3.74
C GLY A 60 12.72 8.14 -4.28
N GLY A 61 11.53 8.64 -4.00
CA GLY A 61 11.06 9.99 -4.33
C GLY A 61 11.86 11.06 -3.59
N VAL A 62 12.19 10.85 -2.31
CA VAL A 62 13.09 11.74 -1.56
C VAL A 62 14.50 11.72 -2.15
N GLY A 63 15.03 10.54 -2.46
CA GLY A 63 16.34 10.43 -3.11
C GLY A 63 16.38 11.14 -4.47
N LYS A 64 15.31 10.99 -5.27
CA LYS A 64 15.16 11.65 -6.58
C LYS A 64 14.99 13.16 -6.43
N PHE A 65 14.29 13.63 -5.40
CA PHE A 65 14.18 15.05 -5.09
C PHE A 65 15.54 15.66 -4.75
N ILE A 66 16.33 14.98 -3.90
CA ILE A 66 17.68 15.42 -3.55
C ILE A 66 18.59 15.42 -4.77
N ALA A 67 18.57 14.35 -5.57
CA ALA A 67 19.37 14.24 -6.78
C ALA A 67 19.01 15.33 -7.81
N SER A 68 17.72 15.60 -8.01
CA SER A 68 17.25 16.60 -8.97
C SER A 68 17.50 18.04 -8.52
N ASN A 69 17.61 18.30 -7.21
CA ASN A 69 17.77 19.64 -6.65
C ASN A 69 19.12 19.83 -5.94
N ILE A 70 20.10 18.99 -6.25
CA ILE A 70 21.37 18.92 -5.52
C ILE A 70 22.10 20.27 -5.49
N VAL A 71 22.03 21.06 -6.56
CA VAL A 71 22.66 22.38 -6.66
C VAL A 71 22.02 23.37 -5.69
N ILE A 72 20.69 23.41 -5.63
CA ILE A 72 19.93 24.31 -4.74
C ILE A 72 20.15 23.90 -3.29
N ILE A 73 20.08 22.59 -3.00
CA ILE A 73 20.32 22.04 -1.67
C ILE A 73 21.76 22.35 -1.21
N ALA A 74 22.75 22.21 -2.09
CA ALA A 74 24.13 22.54 -1.79
C ALA A 74 24.33 24.03 -1.48
N LEU A 75 23.67 24.92 -2.23
CA LEU A 75 23.69 26.36 -1.95
C LEU A 75 23.07 26.71 -0.60
N ILE A 76 21.91 26.12 -0.27
CA ILE A 76 21.25 26.32 1.02
C ILE A 76 22.14 25.79 2.14
N ALA A 77 22.74 24.61 1.99
CA ALA A 77 23.64 24.01 2.97
C ALA A 77 24.91 24.86 3.19
N ALA A 78 25.51 25.36 2.10
CA ALA A 78 26.66 26.25 2.17
C ALA A 78 26.31 27.59 2.84
N GLY A 79 25.14 28.15 2.53
CA GLY A 79 24.63 29.37 3.17
C GLY A 79 24.36 29.17 4.66
N ALA A 80 23.69 28.08 5.04
CA ALA A 80 23.43 27.73 6.43
C ALA A 80 24.72 27.49 7.21
N TYR A 81 25.68 26.77 6.64
CA TYR A 81 27.00 26.56 7.24
C TYR A 81 27.76 27.88 7.39
N GLY A 82 27.78 28.72 6.35
CA GLY A 82 28.39 30.04 6.39
C GLY A 82 27.77 30.93 7.48
N TYR A 83 26.45 30.91 7.62
CA TYR A 83 25.73 31.64 8.66
C TYR A 83 26.03 31.12 10.07
N LEU A 84 25.99 29.81 10.29
CA LEU A 84 26.33 29.20 11.58
C LEU A 84 27.80 29.45 11.96
N GLN A 85 28.70 29.40 10.98
CA GLN A 85 30.11 29.71 11.16
C GLN A 85 30.33 31.19 11.49
N TYR A 86 29.55 32.08 10.87
CA TYR A 86 29.56 33.50 11.17
C TYR A 86 29.01 33.81 12.57
N GLN A 87 27.90 33.17 12.97
CA GLN A 87 27.31 33.31 14.31
C GLN A 87 28.26 32.77 15.41
N SER A 88 28.93 31.66 15.14
CA SER A 88 29.96 31.08 16.04
C SER A 88 31.17 32.02 16.23
N ARG A 89 31.44 32.91 15.26
CA ARG A 89 32.48 33.93 15.37
C ARG A 89 32.01 35.19 16.10
N GLN A 90 30.71 35.51 16.09
CA GLN A 90 30.15 36.62 16.86
C GLN A 90 30.07 36.31 18.37
N GLY A 91 29.97 35.04 18.77
CA GLY A 91 30.02 34.62 20.17
C GLY A 91 31.43 34.62 20.80
N ARG A 92 32.48 34.88 20.02
CA ARG A 92 33.85 35.01 20.53
C ARG A 92 34.25 36.49 20.57
N PRO A 93 34.57 37.06 21.75
CA PRO A 93 35.02 38.43 21.83
C PRO A 93 36.27 38.59 20.96
N VAL A 94 36.23 39.58 20.06
CA VAL A 94 37.33 39.89 19.15
C VAL A 94 38.54 40.25 20.01
N ARG A 95 39.52 39.35 20.10
CA ARG A 95 40.85 39.69 20.62
C ARG A 95 41.57 40.49 19.54
N ALA A 96 41.24 41.76 19.42
CA ALA A 96 42.15 42.72 18.82
C ALA A 96 43.38 42.81 19.74
N GLY A 97 44.54 42.39 19.21
CA GLY A 97 45.88 42.59 19.77
C GLY A 97 46.01 42.67 21.29
N ASN A 98 46.33 41.54 21.93
CA ASN A 98 47.03 41.46 23.23
C ASN A 98 46.62 42.39 24.39
N LYS A 99 45.44 42.99 24.42
CA LYS A 99 45.03 43.84 25.56
C LYS A 99 43.62 43.52 26.01
N LYS A 100 43.54 42.95 27.22
CA LYS A 100 42.35 43.01 28.06
C LYS A 100 42.02 44.50 28.26
N LEU A 101 40.86 44.92 27.77
CA LEU A 101 40.22 46.12 28.30
C LEU A 101 39.35 45.66 29.48
N ASN A 102 39.67 46.25 30.62
CA ASN A 102 39.02 46.08 31.92
C ASN A 102 37.62 46.68 31.87
#